data_AF-A0A3B9VGW1-F1
#
_entry.id   AF-A0A3B9VGW1-F1
#
_cell.length_a   1.000
_cell.length_b   1.000
_cell.length_c   1.000
_cell.angle_alpha   90.00
_cell.angle_beta   90.00
_cell.angle_gamma   90.00
#
_symmetry.space_group_name_H-M   'P 1'
#
loop_
_entity.id
_entity.type
_entity.pdbx_description
1 polymer ?
#
loop_
_entity_poly.entity_id
_entity_poly.type
_entity_poly.pdbx_seq_one_letter_code
_entity_poly.pdbx_strand_id
1 'polypeptide(L)'
;MKKDFDKKLDEMSKKYKLHEEENTPQENPATGYVLGISFVMHVIVGLFMGIGLDKYFDTAPLFLLLLLFLGFASGFRHLWKVMK
;
A
#
# COMPACT_ATOMS: atom_id res chain seq x y z
N MET A 1 -38.02 -6.52 -3.03
CA MET A 1 -37.46 -5.28 -3.59
C MET A 1 -36.04 -4.98 -3.12
N LYS A 2 -35.71 -4.89 -1.82
CA LYS A 2 -34.29 -4.77 -1.39
C LYS A 2 -33.47 -6.05 -1.67
N LYS A 3 -34.04 -7.21 -1.32
CA LYS A 3 -33.40 -8.54 -1.46
C LYS A 3 -32.94 -8.89 -2.89
N ASP A 4 -33.62 -8.36 -3.90
CA ASP A 4 -33.34 -8.64 -5.31
C ASP A 4 -32.17 -7.81 -5.84
N PHE A 5 -32.01 -6.60 -5.28
CA PHE A 5 -30.91 -5.71 -5.59
C PHE A 5 -29.61 -6.23 -4.96
N ASP A 6 -29.67 -6.66 -3.70
CA ASP A 6 -28.52 -7.22 -2.98
C ASP A 6 -27.97 -8.46 -3.69
N LYS A 7 -28.85 -9.34 -4.21
CA LYS A 7 -28.44 -10.49 -5.02
C LYS A 7 -27.73 -10.11 -6.32
N LYS A 8 -28.22 -9.08 -7.02
CA LYS A 8 -27.56 -8.59 -8.24
C LYS A 8 -26.22 -7.94 -7.93
N LEU A 9 -26.09 -7.23 -6.81
CA LEU A 9 -24.83 -6.66 -6.37
C LEU A 9 -23.82 -7.75 -6.02
N ASP A 10 -24.25 -8.84 -5.38
CA ASP A 10 -23.40 -9.99 -5.05
C ASP A 10 -22.95 -10.78 -6.29
N GLU A 11 -23.85 -10.98 -7.27
CA GLU A 11 -23.48 -11.60 -8.56
C GLU A 11 -22.48 -10.74 -9.35
N MET A 12 -22.67 -9.42 -9.33
CA MET A 12 -21.77 -8.49 -10.01
C MET A 12 -20.43 -8.36 -9.28
N SER A 13 -20.42 -8.28 -7.95
CA SER A 13 -19.18 -8.25 -7.17
C SER A 13 -18.36 -9.53 -7.37
N LYS A 14 -19.02 -10.69 -7.48
CA LYS A 14 -18.40 -11.99 -7.72
C LYS A 14 -17.89 -12.16 -9.16
N LYS A 15 -18.61 -11.61 -10.14
CA LYS A 15 -18.19 -11.59 -11.55
C LYS A 15 -16.99 -10.68 -11.80
N TYR A 16 -16.88 -9.58 -11.05
CA TYR A 16 -15.81 -8.58 -11.20
C TYR A 16 -14.76 -8.63 -10.07
N LYS A 17 -14.83 -9.59 -9.14
CA LYS A 17 -14.01 -9.65 -7.91
C LYS A 17 -13.83 -8.28 -7.25
N LEU A 18 -14.93 -7.53 -7.09
CA LEU A 18 -14.89 -6.17 -6.53
C LEU A 18 -14.61 -6.15 -5.02
N HIS A 19 -14.66 -7.31 -4.36
CA HIS A 19 -14.08 -7.54 -3.05
C HIS A 19 -12.77 -8.33 -3.22
N GLU A 20 -11.77 -7.67 -3.78
CA GLU A 20 -10.39 -8.08 -3.51
C GLU A 20 -9.99 -7.32 -2.24
N GLU A 21 -10.12 -8.03 -1.11
CA GLU A 21 -9.50 -7.61 0.13
C GLU A 21 -8.05 -7.23 -0.15
N GLU A 22 -7.68 -6.04 0.30
CA GLU A 22 -6.30 -5.65 0.57
C GLU A 22 -5.74 -6.57 1.68
N ASN A 23 -5.54 -7.85 1.39
CA ASN A 23 -4.80 -8.80 2.20
C ASN A 23 -4.30 -9.93 1.29
N THR A 24 -3.11 -9.72 0.71
CA THR A 24 -2.24 -10.84 0.32
C THR A 24 -2.04 -11.74 1.54
N PRO A 25 -2.28 -13.06 1.44
CA PRO A 25 -1.37 -13.95 0.71
C PRO A 25 -2.07 -15.11 -0.04
N GLN A 26 -1.97 -15.12 -1.36
CA GLN A 26 -2.07 -16.34 -2.16
C GLN A 26 -0.67 -16.68 -2.69
N GLU A 27 -0.31 -17.96 -2.59
CA GLU A 27 1.00 -18.54 -2.90
C GLU A 27 1.27 -18.58 -4.42
N ASN A 28 1.24 -17.42 -5.07
CA ASN A 28 1.66 -17.24 -6.45
C ASN A 28 3.03 -16.54 -6.49
N PRO A 29 3.94 -16.93 -7.40
CA PRO A 29 5.24 -16.25 -7.57
C PRO A 29 5.11 -14.75 -7.92
N ALA A 30 3.93 -14.33 -8.40
CA ALA A 30 3.58 -12.92 -8.61
C ALA A 30 3.52 -12.09 -7.31
N THR A 31 3.33 -12.71 -6.14
CA THR A 31 3.20 -12.03 -4.85
C THR A 31 4.47 -11.27 -4.49
N GLY A 32 5.67 -11.80 -4.81
CA GLY A 32 6.94 -11.11 -4.57
C GLY A 32 7.05 -9.76 -5.30
N TYR A 33 6.55 -9.68 -6.54
CA TYR A 33 6.52 -8.45 -7.32
C TYR A 33 5.57 -7.42 -6.72
N VAL A 34 4.38 -7.85 -6.30
CA VAL A 34 3.39 -6.96 -5.67
C VAL A 34 3.94 -6.40 -4.36
N LEU A 35 4.57 -7.22 -3.52
CA LEU A 35 5.21 -6.77 -2.28
C LEU A 35 6.31 -5.74 -2.55
N GLY A 36 7.15 -5.97 -3.56
CA GLY A 36 8.19 -5.04 -3.98
C GLY A 36 7.63 -3.71 -4.51
N ILE A 37 6.58 -3.76 -5.33
CA ILE A 37 5.92 -2.56 -5.84
C ILE A 37 5.29 -1.77 -4.70
N SER A 38 4.55 -2.43 -3.80
CA SER A 38 3.99 -1.78 -2.62
C SER A 38 5.08 -1.12 -1.78
N PHE A 39 6.20 -1.81 -1.54
CA PHE A 39 7.36 -1.23 -0.83
C PHE A 39 7.87 0.06 -1.49
N VAL A 40 8.11 0.02 -2.80
CA VAL A 40 8.59 1.17 -3.57
C VAL A 40 7.59 2.33 -3.50
N MET A 41 6.28 2.06 -3.55
CA MET A 41 5.26 3.10 -3.42
C MET A 41 5.32 3.84 -2.08
N HIS A 42 5.55 3.12 -0.97
CA HIS A 42 5.72 3.76 0.34
C HIS A 42 6.95 4.67 0.39
N VAL A 43 8.07 4.24 -0.21
CA VAL A 43 9.30 5.03 -0.29
C VAL A 43 9.10 6.28 -1.14
N ILE A 44 8.44 6.17 -2.29
CA ILE A 44 8.14 7.30 -3.18
C ILE A 44 7.28 8.32 -2.45
N VAL A 45 6.21 7.89 -1.78
CA VAL A 45 5.33 8.78 -0.99
C VAL A 45 6.12 9.49 0.11
N GLY A 46 6.95 8.77 0.87
CA GLY A 46 7.80 9.34 1.90
C GLY A 46 8.80 10.36 1.35
N LEU A 47 9.38 10.10 0.17
CA LEU A 47 10.31 11.03 -0.48
C LEU A 47 9.61 12.30 -0.97
N PHE A 48 8.47 12.19 -1.65
CA PHE A 48 7.69 13.34 -2.11
C PHE A 48 7.24 14.21 -0.94
N MET A 49 6.73 13.58 0.11
CA MET A 49 6.27 14.28 1.29
C MET A 49 7.43 14.87 2.09
N GLY A 50 8.56 14.17 2.14
CA GLY A 50 9.81 14.62 2.76
C GLY A 50 10.37 15.88 2.10
N ILE A 51 10.45 15.92 0.76
CA ILE A 51 10.91 17.09 0.00
C ILE A 51 9.98 18.29 0.19
N GLY A 52 8.66 18.06 0.19
CA GLY A 52 7.67 19.11 0.42
C GLY A 52 7.79 19.72 1.82
N LEU A 53 8.00 18.87 2.83
CA LEU A 53 8.13 19.29 4.22
C LEU A 53 9.47 19.99 4.48
N ASP A 54 10.56 19.47 3.90
CA ASP A 54 11.88 20.11 3.92
C ASP A 54 11.83 21.54 3.41
N LYS A 55 11.14 21.76 2.28
CA LYS A 55 10.98 23.10 1.68
C LYS A 55 10.10 24.03 2.52
N TYR A 56 9.15 23.49 3.27
CA TYR A 56 8.27 24.29 4.12
C TYR A 56 8.96 24.72 5.41
N PHE A 57 9.79 23.85 5.99
CA PHE A 57 10.48 24.10 7.26
C PHE A 57 11.89 24.69 7.10
N ASP A 58 12.42 24.81 5.87
CA ASP A 58 13.80 25.23 5.56
C ASP A 58 14.89 24.38 6.25
N THR A 59 14.50 23.21 6.77
CA THR A 59 15.35 22.30 7.54
C THR A 59 15.99 21.21 6.67
N ALA A 60 16.16 21.47 5.38
CA ALA A 60 16.68 20.47 4.45
C ALA A 60 18.09 20.01 4.86
N PRO A 61 18.36 18.68 5.02
CA PRO A 61 17.57 17.51 4.61
C PRO A 61 16.98 16.66 5.75
N LEU A 62 16.64 17.25 6.90
CA LEU A 62 16.30 16.49 8.11
C LEU A 62 14.94 15.78 8.02
N PHE A 63 13.88 16.45 7.52
CA PHE A 63 12.56 15.84 7.41
C PHE A 63 12.50 14.82 6.29
N LEU A 64 13.22 15.06 5.19
CA LEU A 64 13.39 14.07 4.13
C LEU A 64 14.00 12.79 4.70
N LEU A 65 15.08 12.88 5.48
CA LEU A 65 15.72 11.70 6.05
C LEU A 65 14.79 10.96 7.02
N LEU A 66 14.08 11.68 7.89
CA LEU A 66 13.09 11.08 8.80
C LEU A 66 11.95 10.36 8.06
N LEU A 67 11.35 11.01 7.05
CA LEU A 67 10.25 10.43 6.28
C LEU A 67 10.73 9.29 5.38
N LEU A 68 11.97 9.35 4.88
CA LEU A 68 12.58 8.26 4.12
C LEU A 68 12.77 7.02 5.01
N PHE A 69 13.32 7.18 6.22
CA PHE A 69 13.44 6.08 7.18
C PHE A 69 12.09 5.51 7.58
N LEU A 70 11.08 6.37 7.75
CA LEU A 70 9.73 5.94 8.09
C LEU A 70 9.06 5.15 6.95
N GLY A 71 9.21 5.62 5.70
CA GLY A 71 8.74 4.90 4.51
C GLY A 71 9.44 3.55 4.32
N PHE A 72 10.76 3.52 4.55
CA PHE A 72 11.56 2.29 4.52
C PHE A 72 11.12 1.30 5.60
N ALA A 73 10.98 1.75 6.85
CA ALA A 73 10.54 0.92 7.97
C ALA A 73 9.11 0.39 7.78
N SER A 74 8.20 1.20 7.23
CA SER A 74 6.84 0.80 6.88
C SER A 74 6.82 -0.33 5.86
N GLY A 75 7.61 -0.20 4.80
CA GLY A 75 7.74 -1.24 3.79
C GLY A 75 8.38 -2.52 4.35
N PHE A 76 9.38 -2.40 5.23
CA PHE A 76 10.00 -3.54 5.90
C PHE A 76 9.01 -4.29 6.80
N ARG A 77 8.17 -3.55 7.53
CA ARG A 77 7.13 -4.11 8.38
C ARG A 77 6.09 -4.91 7.58
N HIS A 78 5.76 -4.47 6.36
CA HIS A 78 4.89 -5.20 5.45
C HIS A 78 5.51 -6.54 5.01
N LEU A 79 6.79 -6.53 4.62
CA LEU A 79 7.51 -7.76 4.27
C LEU A 79 7.55 -8.77 5.43
N TRP A 80 7.84 -8.30 6.65
CA TRP A 80 7.88 -9.18 7.83
C TRP A 80 6.53 -9.80 8.19
N LYS A 81 5.42 -9.10 7.94
CA LYS A 81 4.07 -9.65 8.19
C LYS A 81 3.71 -10.76 7.21
N VAL A 82 4.25 -10.72 5.99
CA VAL A 82 3.96 -11.72 4.95
C VAL A 82 4.85 -12.95 5.06
N MET A 83 6.03 -12.80 5.65
CA MET A 83 7.00 -13.90 5.82
C MET A 83 6.78 -14.73 7.10
N LYS A 84 5.96 -14.26 8.05
CA LYS A 84 5.62 -14.97 9.29
C LYS A 84 4.24 -15.61 9.19
#